data_AF-W2WRX3-F1
#
_entry.id   AF-W2WRX3-F1
#
_cell.length_a   1.000
_cell.length_b   1.000
_cell.length_c   1.000
_cell.angle_alpha   90.00
_cell.angle_beta   90.00
_cell.angle_gamma   90.00
#
_symmetry.space_group_name_H-M   'P 1'
#
loop_
_entity.id
_entity.type
_entity.pdbx_description
1 polymer ?
#
loop_
_entity_poly.entity_id
_entity_poly.type
_entity_poly.pdbx_seq_one_letter_code
_entity_poly.pdbx_strand_id
1 'polypeptide(L)'
;GYLRRAPKRTKPLLTVKHKEARMEFCAEHGRQAADGSHLIDPLLDVVHIGEKWFDIKKVGQNVSSLTGKDDVLTAESPVQYAQSKRHLIKVMFLRCCRLYGRRLGW
;
A
#
# COMPACT_ATOMS: atom_id res chain seq x y z
N GLY A 1 -5.53 24.13 10.84
CA GLY A 1 -6.58 23.10 10.68
C GLY A 1 -5.95 21.72 10.65
N TYR A 2 -6.62 20.68 11.16
CA TYR A 2 -6.09 19.32 11.18
C TYR A 2 -6.70 18.46 10.06
N LEU A 3 -5.84 17.80 9.29
CA LEU A 3 -6.23 16.84 8.26
C LEU A 3 -6.48 15.47 8.89
N ARG A 4 -7.74 15.06 9.01
CA ARG A 4 -8.10 13.70 9.44
C ARG A 4 -8.08 12.76 8.23
N ARG A 5 -7.14 11.81 8.20
CA ARG A 5 -7.03 10.83 7.12
C ARG A 5 -8.03 9.70 7.34
N ALA A 6 -9.19 9.76 6.67
CA ALA A 6 -10.17 8.68 6.69
C ALA A 6 -9.83 7.63 5.61
N PRO A 7 -9.86 6.32 5.92
CA PRO A 7 -9.66 5.28 4.92
C PRO A 7 -10.84 5.27 3.94
N LYS A 8 -10.58 5.59 2.66
CA LYS A 8 -11.59 5.61 1.58
C LYS A 8 -12.03 4.20 1.11
N ARG A 9 -11.37 3.13 1.56
CA ARG A 9 -11.55 1.78 1.02
C ARG A 9 -12.01 0.83 2.12
N THR A 10 -13.18 0.23 1.92
CA THR A 10 -13.68 -0.88 2.74
C THR A 10 -12.67 -2.03 2.67
N LYS A 11 -12.15 -2.44 3.82
CA LYS A 11 -11.31 -3.63 3.94
C LYS A 11 -12.21 -4.81 4.31
N PRO A 12 -12.01 -6.00 3.72
CA PRO A 12 -12.72 -7.19 4.18
C PRO A 12 -12.36 -7.46 5.64
N LEU A 13 -13.37 -7.83 6.43
CA LEU A 13 -13.15 -8.22 7.81
C LEU A 13 -12.44 -9.59 7.83
N LEU A 14 -11.40 -9.71 8.65
CA LEU A 14 -10.72 -10.99 8.82
C LEU A 14 -11.62 -11.95 9.59
N THR A 15 -11.93 -13.09 8.98
CA THR A 15 -12.56 -14.23 9.67
C THR A 15 -11.62 -14.79 10.73
N VAL A 16 -12.15 -15.55 11.69
CA VAL A 16 -11.35 -16.22 12.73
C VAL A 16 -10.25 -17.09 12.11
N LYS A 17 -10.59 -17.91 11.11
CA LYS A 17 -9.63 -18.73 10.34
C LYS A 17 -8.47 -17.92 9.75
N HIS A 18 -8.76 -16.74 9.17
CA HIS A 18 -7.69 -15.89 8.62
C HIS A 18 -6.78 -15.33 9.71
N LYS A 19 -7.29 -15.09 10.92
CA LYS A 19 -6.49 -14.61 12.05
C LYS A 19 -5.59 -15.73 12.56
N GLU A 20 -6.13 -16.93 12.75
CA GLU A 20 -5.39 -18.10 13.20
C GLU A 20 -4.24 -18.44 12.25
N ALA A 21 -4.51 -18.54 10.94
CA ALA A 21 -3.47 -18.81 9.94
C ALA A 21 -2.36 -17.75 9.91
N ARG A 22 -2.71 -16.47 10.16
CA ARG A 22 -1.71 -15.40 10.28
C ARG A 22 -0.87 -15.52 11.54
N MET A 23 -1.47 -15.91 12.66
CA MET A 23 -0.75 -16.13 13.91
C MET A 23 0.21 -17.31 13.81
N GLU A 24 -0.24 -18.41 13.21
CA GLU A 24 0.57 -19.60 12.93
C GLU A 24 1.79 -19.23 12.05
N PHE A 25 1.56 -18.56 10.92
CA PHE A 25 2.63 -18.09 10.05
C PHE A 25 3.65 -17.20 10.79
N CYS A 26 3.18 -16.26 11.62
CA CYS A 26 4.06 -15.41 12.42
C CYS A 26 4.84 -16.18 13.48
N ALA A 27 4.27 -17.22 14.07
CA ALA A 27 4.94 -18.07 15.06
C ALA A 27 6.04 -18.92 14.41
N GLU A 28 5.76 -19.48 13.22
CA GLU A 28 6.74 -20.27 12.45
C GLU A 28 7.93 -19.43 11.97
N HIS A 29 7.68 -18.17 11.59
CA HIS A 29 8.69 -17.27 11.05
C HIS A 29 9.17 -16.24 12.08
N GLY A 30 8.91 -16.47 13.37
CA GLY A 30 9.42 -15.68 14.48
C GLY A 30 10.55 -16.42 15.20
N ARG A 31 11.62 -15.71 15.57
CA ARG A 31 12.71 -16.22 16.39
C ARG A 31 12.80 -15.38 17.66
N GLN A 32 13.05 -16.01 18.80
CA GLN A 32 13.43 -15.27 20.00
C GLN A 32 14.92 -14.91 19.93
N ALA A 33 15.22 -13.64 20.13
CA ALA A 33 16.56 -13.15 20.32
C ALA A 33 17.04 -13.43 21.76
N ALA A 34 18.35 -13.31 21.98
CA ALA A 34 18.97 -13.59 23.28
C ALA A 34 18.48 -12.66 24.41
N ASP A 35 17.94 -11.50 24.07
CA ASP A 35 17.35 -10.52 25.00
C ASP A 35 15.85 -10.79 25.29
N GLY A 36 15.29 -11.89 24.76
CA GLY A 36 13.88 -12.22 24.89
C GLY A 36 12.96 -11.47 23.91
N SER A 37 13.49 -10.61 23.04
CA SER A 37 12.71 -9.97 21.98
C SER A 37 12.36 -10.96 20.86
N HIS A 38 11.28 -10.70 20.14
CA HIS A 38 10.90 -11.50 18.98
C HIS A 38 11.36 -10.81 17.68
N LEU A 39 12.22 -11.51 16.93
CA LEU A 39 12.67 -11.11 15.61
C LEU A 39 11.89 -11.90 14.55
N ILE A 40 11.36 -11.21 13.55
CA ILE A 40 10.74 -11.86 12.39
C ILE A 40 11.86 -12.28 11.43
N ASP A 41 11.77 -13.51 10.92
CA ASP A 41 12.66 -14.00 9.87
C ASP A 41 12.58 -13.04 8.67
N PRO A 42 13.70 -12.47 8.21
CA PRO A 42 13.69 -11.55 7.08
C PRO A 42 13.36 -12.20 5.73
N LEU A 43 13.22 -13.53 5.67
CA LEU A 43 12.83 -14.28 4.46
C LEU A 43 13.74 -13.99 3.25
N LEU A 44 15.05 -13.83 3.51
CA LEU A 44 16.04 -13.45 2.48
C LEU A 44 16.30 -14.55 1.43
N ASP A 45 15.91 -15.80 1.74
CA ASP A 45 15.93 -16.96 0.86
C ASP A 45 14.60 -17.20 0.13
N VAL A 46 13.56 -16.42 0.45
CA VAL A 46 12.26 -16.51 -0.19
C VAL A 46 12.17 -15.54 -1.37
N VAL A 47 11.55 -16.04 -2.44
CA VAL A 47 11.20 -15.26 -3.61
C VAL A 47 9.72 -14.89 -3.53
N HIS A 48 9.42 -13.61 -3.32
CA HIS A 48 8.05 -13.12 -3.22
C HIS A 48 7.48 -12.86 -4.61
N ILE A 49 6.32 -13.46 -4.90
CA ILE A 49 5.58 -13.27 -6.15
C ILE A 49 4.29 -12.53 -5.85
N GLY A 50 3.94 -11.57 -6.71
CA GLY A 50 2.69 -10.84 -6.59
C GLY A 50 2.23 -10.24 -7.90
N GLU A 51 0.92 -10.12 -8.03
CA GLU A 51 0.27 -9.44 -9.13
C GLU A 51 -0.20 -8.06 -8.70
N LYS A 52 -0.11 -7.10 -9.62
CA LYS A 52 -0.69 -5.79 -9.40
C LYS A 52 -1.24 -5.20 -10.68
N TRP A 53 -2.49 -4.76 -10.61
CA TRP A 53 -3.15 -3.96 -11.64
C TRP A 53 -2.78 -2.48 -11.48
N PHE A 54 -2.39 -1.86 -12.58
CA PHE A 54 -2.16 -0.43 -12.68
C PHE A 54 -3.16 0.16 -13.66
N ASP A 55 -3.94 1.15 -13.22
CA ASP A 55 -4.78 1.94 -14.12
C ASP A 55 -3.86 2.84 -14.98
N ILE A 56 -4.03 2.85 -16.30
CA ILE A 56 -3.22 3.67 -17.22
C ILE A 56 -3.40 5.17 -16.89
N LYS A 57 -4.62 5.58 -16.55
CA LYS A 57 -4.91 6.92 -16.05
C LYS A 57 -4.72 6.96 -14.54
N LYS A 58 -3.98 7.95 -14.02
CA LYS A 58 -3.86 8.18 -12.57
C LYS A 58 -5.22 8.61 -11.99
N VAL A 59 -5.95 7.69 -11.39
CA VAL A 59 -7.22 7.96 -10.70
C VAL A 59 -6.93 8.61 -9.34
N GLY A 60 -7.53 9.77 -9.08
CA GLY A 60 -7.39 10.45 -7.79
C GLY A 60 -6.02 11.10 -7.57
N GLN A 61 -5.37 11.54 -8.66
CA GLN A 61 -4.18 12.36 -8.57
C GLN A 61 -4.55 13.69 -7.89
N ASN A 62 -3.86 14.04 -6.81
CA ASN A 62 -4.00 15.36 -6.20
C ASN A 62 -3.42 16.37 -7.19
N VAL A 63 -4.27 17.22 -7.75
CA VAL A 63 -3.84 18.38 -8.54
C VAL A 63 -3.79 19.55 -7.58
N SER A 64 -2.61 20.17 -7.45
CA SER A 64 -2.46 21.41 -6.69
C SER A 64 -3.01 22.56 -7.53
N SER A 65 -4.08 23.20 -7.07
CA SER A 65 -4.62 24.40 -7.70
C SER A 65 -3.89 25.62 -7.15
N LEU A 66 -3.57 26.60 -8.01
CA LEU A 66 -3.01 27.88 -7.56
C LEU A 66 -4.11 28.67 -6.88
N THR A 67 -3.91 28.99 -5.60
CA THR A 67 -4.81 29.85 -4.83
C THR A 67 -4.27 31.27 -4.83
N GLY A 68 -5.11 32.26 -5.16
CA GLY A 68 -4.77 33.68 -5.07
C GLY A 68 -4.60 34.15 -3.62
N LYS A 69 -4.38 35.45 -3.41
CA LYS A 69 -4.08 36.04 -2.08
C LYS A 69 -5.17 35.91 -1.01
N ASP A 70 -6.35 35.40 -1.33
CA ASP A 70 -7.51 35.35 -0.40
C ASP A 70 -8.21 33.99 -0.41
N ASP A 71 -7.46 32.90 -0.62
CA ASP A 71 -7.99 31.55 -0.84
C ASP A 71 -8.96 31.40 -2.05
N VAL A 72 -9.05 32.45 -2.89
CA VAL A 72 -9.82 32.44 -4.13
C VAL A 72 -9.08 31.64 -5.20
N LEU A 73 -9.71 30.58 -5.68
CA LEU A 73 -9.24 29.80 -6.83
C LEU A 73 -9.15 30.72 -8.05
N THR A 74 -7.94 30.93 -8.58
CA THR A 74 -7.71 31.76 -9.78
C THR A 74 -8.01 31.01 -11.08
N ALA A 75 -8.16 29.69 -11.01
CA ALA A 75 -8.59 28.83 -12.10
C ALA A 75 -9.45 27.69 -11.55
N GLU A 76 -10.45 27.27 -12.31
CA GLU A 76 -11.22 26.07 -11.97
C GLU A 76 -10.29 24.86 -11.85
N SER A 77 -10.41 24.12 -10.76
CA SER A 77 -9.63 22.91 -10.56
C SER A 77 -10.03 21.89 -11.65
N PRO A 78 -9.08 21.27 -12.37
CA PRO A 78 -9.44 20.33 -13.43
C PRO A 78 -10.18 19.13 -12.82
N VAL A 79 -11.49 19.07 -13.02
CA VAL A 79 -12.31 17.96 -12.54
C VAL A 79 -12.17 16.80 -13.51
N GLN A 80 -11.63 15.68 -13.03
CA GLN A 80 -11.52 14.47 -13.84
C GLN A 80 -12.74 13.58 -13.63
N TYR A 81 -13.64 13.55 -14.61
CA TYR A 81 -14.79 12.64 -14.60
C TYR A 81 -14.41 11.27 -15.19
N ALA A 82 -14.93 10.20 -14.58
CA ALA A 82 -14.97 8.86 -15.17
C ALA A 82 -16.26 8.20 -14.70
N GLN A 83 -17.10 7.72 -15.63
CA GLN A 83 -18.40 7.13 -15.26
C GLN A 83 -18.26 5.86 -14.43
N SER A 84 -17.17 5.10 -14.59
CA SER A 84 -16.87 3.94 -13.76
C SER A 84 -15.39 3.57 -13.83
N LYS A 85 -14.85 3.10 -12.70
CA LYS A 85 -13.49 2.54 -12.63
C LYS A 85 -13.31 1.25 -13.44
N ARG A 86 -14.41 0.64 -13.89
CA ARG A 86 -14.41 -0.57 -14.73
C ARG A 86 -13.94 -0.31 -16.16
N HIS A 87 -14.17 0.89 -16.68
CA HIS A 87 -13.80 1.27 -18.06
C HIS A 87 -12.42 1.90 -18.17
N LEU A 88 -11.71 2.04 -17.05
CA LEU A 88 -10.32 2.49 -17.08
C LEU A 88 -9.47 1.36 -17.62
N ILE A 89 -8.65 1.65 -18.63
CA ILE A 89 -7.69 0.70 -19.17
C ILE A 89 -6.68 0.38 -18.06
N LYS A 90 -6.39 -0.91 -17.88
CA LYS A 90 -5.46 -1.40 -16.84
C LYS A 90 -4.46 -2.34 -17.45
N VAL A 91 -3.26 -2.34 -16.87
CA VAL A 91 -2.21 -3.30 -17.18
C VAL A 91 -1.89 -4.07 -15.91
N MET A 92 -1.84 -5.40 -16.01
CA MET A 92 -1.41 -6.27 -14.92
C MET A 92 0.07 -6.55 -15.06
N PHE A 93 0.79 -6.36 -13.98
CA PHE A 93 2.18 -6.79 -13.87
C PHE A 93 2.25 -7.93 -12.87
N LEU A 94 2.81 -9.05 -13.32
CA LEU A 94 3.31 -10.11 -12.45
C LEU A 94 4.75 -9.75 -12.09
N ARG A 95 5.07 -9.74 -10.80
CA ARG A 95 6.40 -9.41 -10.30
C ARG A 95 6.88 -10.49 -9.34
N CYS A 96 8.17 -10.73 -9.41
CA CYS A 96 8.93 -11.59 -8.53
C CYS A 96 10.08 -10.77 -7.93
N CYS A 97 10.27 -10.79 -6.61
CA CYS A 97 11.31 -10.05 -5.90
C CYS A 97 11.90 -10.89 -4.78
N ARG A 98 13.24 -10.85 -4.66
CA ARG A 98 13.98 -11.39 -3.52
C ARG A 98 14.54 -10.23 -2.71
N LEU A 99 14.47 -10.34 -1.39
CA LEU A 99 15.10 -9.38 -0.50
C LEU A 99 16.61 -9.67 -0.47
N TYR A 100 17.41 -8.66 -0.80
CA TYR A 100 18.86 -8.71 -0.59
C TYR A 100 19.17 -8.01 0.72
N GLY A 101 19.74 -8.74 1.67
CA GLY A 101 20.22 -8.16 2.92
C GLY A 101 21.38 -7.20 2.63
N ARG A 102 21.11 -5.88 2.61
CA ARG A 102 22.21 -4.94 2.82
C ARG A 102 22.53 -4.96 4.31
N ARG A 103 23.73 -5.42 4.65
CA ARG A 103 24.37 -5.10 5.92
C ARG A 103 24.70 -3.60 5.89
N LEU A 104 23.69 -2.75 6.06
CA LEU A 104 23.91 -1.33 6.33
C LEU A 104 24.25 -1.25 7.82
N GLY A 105 25.54 -1.21 8.12
CA GLY A 105 26.01 -0.74 9.41
C GLY A 105 25.59 0.72 9.56
N TRP A 106 24.78 0.98 10.57
CA TRP A 106 24.60 2.28 11.21
C TRP A 106 24.80 2.06 12.69
#